data_AF-A0A1V0UZB5-F1
#
_entry.id   AF-A0A1V0UZB5-F1
#
_cell.length_a   1.000
_cell.length_b   1.000
_cell.length_c   1.000
_cell.angle_alpha   90.00
_cell.angle_beta   90.00
_cell.angle_gamma   90.00
#
_symmetry.space_group_name_H-M   'P 1'
#
loop_
_entity.id
_entity.type
_entity.pdbx_description
1 polymer ?
#
loop_
_entity_poly.entity_id
_entity_poly.type
_entity_poly.pdbx_seq_one_letter_code
_entity_poly.pdbx_strand_id
1 'polypeptide(L)'
;MKKKLNKKISVVEVFWERNKVYICLVLGCITGLLYYLGILVNIRSTMSNMITFSSIVIGVNGVFLTLLITLQESPAFERLRIILPSFQTRLFTSLRSQIQYGLVVVMLSIIISMLPITKIKILSAIGVAMYFFFFWLMTFGSFYTVKLVTDIIVKNFKIPQKDSRF
;
A
#
# COMPACT_ATOMS: atom_id res chain seq x y z
N MET A 1 11.06 20.37 17.92
CA MET A 1 11.16 19.99 16.49
C MET A 1 10.23 18.82 16.08
N LYS A 2 10.10 17.73 16.86
CA LYS A 2 9.18 16.58 16.60
C LYS A 2 7.70 16.94 16.37
N LYS A 3 7.13 17.93 17.07
CA LYS A 3 5.71 18.34 16.92
C LYS A 3 5.36 18.94 15.55
N LYS A 4 6.27 19.70 14.90
CA LYS A 4 6.03 20.27 13.56
C LYS A 4 6.09 19.20 12.46
N LEU A 5 6.93 18.17 12.63
CA LEU A 5 7.04 17.06 11.69
C LEU A 5 5.76 16.21 11.66
N ASN A 6 5.23 15.86 12.85
CA ASN A 6 3.97 15.09 12.95
C ASN A 6 2.78 15.81 12.30
N LYS A 7 2.70 17.13 12.41
CA LYS A 7 1.59 17.91 11.83
C LYS A 7 1.67 17.98 10.29
N LYS A 8 2.88 17.93 9.70
CA LYS A 8 3.03 17.85 8.24
C LYS A 8 2.70 16.46 7.71
N ILE A 9 3.10 15.41 8.42
CA ILE A 9 2.83 14.01 8.05
C ILE A 9 1.32 13.74 8.01
N SER A 10 0.55 14.25 8.98
CA SER A 10 -0.91 14.08 8.99
C SER A 10 -1.63 14.80 7.84
N VAL A 11 -1.10 15.93 7.35
CA VAL A 11 -1.69 16.64 6.20
C VAL A 11 -1.39 15.91 4.89
N VAL A 12 -0.18 15.39 4.72
CA VAL A 12 0.19 14.56 3.56
C VAL A 12 -0.62 13.28 3.51
N GLU A 13 -0.93 12.70 4.67
CA GLU A 13 -1.74 11.49 4.79
C GLU A 13 -3.20 11.71 4.40
N VAL A 14 -3.84 12.77 4.90
CA VAL A 14 -5.22 13.13 4.50
C VAL A 14 -5.28 13.52 3.02
N PHE A 15 -4.25 14.21 2.51
CA PHE A 15 -4.13 14.54 1.10
C PHE A 15 -3.95 13.28 0.23
N TRP A 16 -3.17 12.31 0.71
CA TRP A 16 -2.98 11.02 0.06
C TRP A 16 -4.27 10.21 0.01
N GLU A 17 -4.97 10.04 1.14
CA GLU A 17 -6.24 9.29 1.19
C GLU A 17 -7.26 9.80 0.18
N ARG A 18 -7.35 11.13 0.03
CA ARG A 18 -8.31 11.78 -0.87
C ARG A 18 -7.89 11.71 -2.34
N ASN A 19 -6.60 11.80 -2.63
CA ASN A 19 -6.09 11.95 -4.01
C ASN A 19 -5.25 10.76 -4.50
N LYS A 20 -5.22 9.62 -3.78
CA LYS A 20 -4.37 8.46 -4.10
C LYS A 20 -4.43 8.01 -5.55
N VAL A 21 -5.62 8.02 -6.16
CA VAL A 21 -5.81 7.64 -7.57
C VAL A 21 -5.14 8.64 -8.50
N TYR A 22 -5.36 9.94 -8.29
CA TYR A 22 -4.74 11.00 -9.09
C TYR A 22 -3.22 10.99 -8.96
N ILE A 23 -2.68 10.81 -7.75
CA ILE A 23 -1.24 10.79 -7.54
C ILE A 23 -0.61 9.56 -8.21
N CYS A 24 -1.22 8.39 -8.08
CA CYS A 24 -0.74 7.19 -8.77
C CYS A 24 -0.85 7.31 -10.29
N LEU A 25 -1.88 7.99 -10.80
CA LEU A 25 -2.06 8.26 -12.23
C LEU A 25 -0.96 9.19 -12.76
N VAL A 26 -0.68 10.29 -12.06
CA VAL A 26 0.41 11.20 -12.41
C VAL A 26 1.76 10.48 -12.37
N LEU A 27 2.03 9.70 -11.32
CA LEU A 27 3.27 8.93 -11.21
C LEU A 27 3.38 7.86 -12.32
N GLY A 28 2.29 7.16 -12.62
CA GLY A 28 2.21 6.20 -13.73
C GLY A 28 2.52 6.88 -15.08
N CYS A 29 1.87 8.00 -15.38
CA CYS A 29 2.13 8.79 -16.57
C CYS A 29 3.59 9.29 -16.66
N ILE A 30 4.15 9.78 -15.56
CA ILE A 30 5.56 10.21 -15.51
C ILE A 30 6.49 9.03 -15.80
N THR A 31 6.27 7.87 -15.18
CA THR A 31 7.08 6.67 -15.46
C THR A 31 6.95 6.16 -16.89
N GLY A 32 5.75 6.24 -17.48
CA GLY A 32 5.53 5.92 -18.89
C GLY A 32 6.23 6.90 -19.84
N LEU A 33 6.21 8.20 -19.50
CA LEU A 33 6.89 9.24 -20.28
C LEU A 33 8.42 9.09 -20.20
N LEU A 34 8.96 8.78 -19.02
CA LEU A 34 10.38 8.45 -18.81
C LEU A 34 10.80 7.20 -19.61
N TYR A 35 9.92 6.21 -19.72
CA TYR A 35 10.14 5.04 -20.56
C TYR A 35 10.13 5.41 -22.05
N TYR A 36 9.19 6.25 -22.48
CA TYR A 36 9.12 6.73 -23.87
C TYR A 36 10.38 7.52 -24.28
N LEU A 37 10.90 8.36 -23.37
CA LEU A 37 12.14 9.12 -23.57
C LEU A 37 13.40 8.24 -23.55
N GLY A 38 13.28 6.93 -23.28
CA GLY A 38 14.41 6.01 -23.24
C GLY A 38 15.31 6.16 -22.00
N ILE A 39 14.83 6.85 -20.95
CA ILE A 39 15.55 6.98 -19.69
C ILE A 39 15.39 5.68 -18.87
N LEU A 40 14.20 5.07 -18.92
CA LEU A 40 13.94 3.75 -18.34
C LEU A 40 14.06 2.68 -19.42
N VAL A 41 15.18 1.97 -19.48
CA VAL A 41 15.45 0.94 -20.52
C VAL A 41 15.27 -0.49 -19.99
N ASN A 42 15.42 -0.68 -18.68
CA ASN A 42 15.63 -1.99 -18.04
C ASN A 42 14.42 -2.51 -17.23
N ILE A 43 13.20 -2.15 -17.62
CA ILE A 43 11.98 -2.55 -16.87
C ILE A 43 11.84 -4.08 -16.80
N ARG A 44 12.09 -4.78 -17.91
CA ARG A 44 11.96 -6.25 -17.95
C ARG A 44 12.99 -6.97 -17.08
N SER A 45 14.23 -6.49 -17.04
CA SER A 45 15.26 -7.06 -16.16
C SER A 45 14.98 -6.83 -14.67
N THR A 46 14.26 -5.76 -14.32
CA THR A 46 13.88 -5.47 -12.94
C THR A 46 12.53 -6.09 -12.56
N MET A 47 11.82 -6.71 -13.51
CA MET A 47 10.48 -7.24 -13.29
C MET A 47 10.45 -8.34 -12.22
N SER A 48 11.48 -9.19 -12.16
CA SER A 48 11.61 -10.21 -11.10
C SER A 48 11.71 -9.56 -9.72
N ASN A 49 12.48 -8.49 -9.57
CA ASN A 49 12.58 -7.74 -8.31
C ASN A 49 11.23 -7.12 -7.92
N MET A 50 10.47 -6.63 -8.90
CA MET A 50 9.14 -6.07 -8.66
C MET A 50 8.15 -7.15 -8.20
N ILE A 51 8.17 -8.34 -8.81
CA ILE A 51 7.36 -9.48 -8.37
C ILE A 51 7.72 -9.89 -6.94
N THR A 52 9.01 -9.97 -6.62
CA THR A 52 9.47 -10.30 -5.26
C THR A 52 8.99 -9.26 -4.26
N PHE A 53 9.14 -7.96 -4.57
CA PHE A 53 8.64 -6.89 -3.72
C PHE A 53 7.11 -6.97 -3.50
N SER A 54 6.34 -7.15 -4.58
CA SER A 54 4.89 -7.34 -4.49
C SER A 54 4.51 -8.55 -3.65
N SER A 55 5.23 -9.67 -3.79
CA SER A 55 5.01 -10.88 -2.99
C SER A 55 5.25 -10.64 -1.50
N ILE A 56 6.30 -9.89 -1.14
CA ILE A 56 6.57 -9.50 0.25
C ILE A 56 5.42 -8.64 0.80
N VAL A 57 4.99 -7.64 0.02
CA VAL A 57 3.87 -6.75 0.39
C VAL A 57 2.58 -7.54 0.62
N ILE A 58 2.26 -8.49 -0.27
CA ILE A 58 1.10 -9.39 -0.12
C ILE A 58 1.25 -10.23 1.16
N GLY A 59 2.43 -10.80 1.40
CA GLY A 59 2.71 -11.61 2.59
C GLY A 59 2.51 -10.84 3.89
N VAL A 60 3.09 -9.64 4.00
CA VAL A 60 2.95 -8.77 5.18
C VAL A 60 1.49 -8.37 5.40
N ASN A 61 0.79 -7.95 4.35
CA ASN A 61 -0.63 -7.62 4.46
C ASN A 61 -1.48 -8.85 4.82
N GLY A 62 -1.12 -10.04 4.32
CA GLY A 62 -1.77 -11.31 4.68
C GLY A 62 -1.62 -11.63 6.17
N VAL A 63 -0.39 -11.50 6.71
CA VAL A 63 -0.14 -11.69 8.15
C VAL A 63 -0.94 -10.70 8.99
N PHE A 64 -0.98 -9.42 8.60
CA PHE A 64 -1.80 -8.42 9.30
C PHE A 64 -3.30 -8.71 9.23
N LEU A 65 -3.78 -9.22 8.10
CA LEU A 65 -5.17 -9.63 7.96
C LEU A 65 -5.51 -10.81 8.88
N THR A 66 -4.64 -11.82 8.94
CA THR A 66 -4.82 -12.96 9.85
C THR A 66 -4.80 -12.51 11.31
N LEU A 67 -3.83 -11.68 11.70
CA LEU A 67 -3.77 -11.11 13.05
C LEU A 67 -5.06 -10.36 13.40
N LEU A 68 -5.56 -9.56 12.45
CA LEU A 68 -6.80 -8.82 12.63
C LEU A 68 -8.01 -9.75 12.78
N ILE A 69 -8.08 -10.86 12.07
CA ILE A 69 -9.13 -11.88 12.23
C ILE A 69 -9.01 -12.56 13.60
N THR A 70 -7.81 -13.01 13.99
CA THR A 70 -7.62 -13.68 15.29
C THR A 70 -7.88 -12.76 16.47
N LEU A 71 -7.60 -11.46 16.33
CA LEU A 71 -7.91 -10.47 17.37
C LEU A 71 -9.41 -10.22 17.48
N GLN A 72 -10.20 -10.39 16.41
CA GLN A 72 -11.66 -10.21 16.48
C GLN A 72 -12.34 -11.18 17.45
N GLU A 73 -11.76 -12.36 17.64
CA GLU A 73 -12.24 -13.37 18.59
C GLU A 73 -11.81 -13.09 20.03
N SER A 74 -10.96 -12.08 20.25
CA SER A 74 -10.45 -11.70 21.58
C SER A 74 -11.35 -10.67 22.28
N PRO A 75 -11.65 -10.83 23.58
CA PRO A 75 -12.46 -9.88 24.36
C PRO A 75 -11.84 -8.47 24.46
N ALA A 76 -10.54 -8.32 24.21
CA ALA A 76 -9.87 -7.01 24.14
C ALA A 76 -10.28 -6.20 22.89
N PHE A 77 -10.54 -6.89 21.78
CA PHE A 77 -10.90 -6.26 20.51
C PHE A 77 -12.40 -5.96 20.42
N GLU A 78 -13.22 -6.73 21.11
CA GLU A 78 -14.65 -6.45 21.28
C GLU A 78 -14.89 -5.10 21.99
N ARG A 79 -14.05 -4.76 22.98
CA ARG A 79 -14.05 -3.42 23.61
C ARG A 79 -13.63 -2.32 22.63
N LEU A 80 -12.66 -2.59 21.76
CA LEU A 80 -12.20 -1.65 20.74
C LEU A 80 -13.27 -1.42 19.65
N ARG A 81 -14.05 -2.47 19.32
CA ARG A 81 -15.18 -2.42 18.38
C ARG A 81 -16.29 -1.48 18.86
N ILE A 82 -16.54 -1.42 20.17
CA ILE A 82 -17.52 -0.49 20.76
C ILE A 82 -17.06 0.97 20.61
N ILE A 83 -15.75 1.22 20.67
CA ILE A 83 -15.17 2.56 20.60
C ILE A 83 -15.00 3.04 19.15
N LEU A 84 -14.66 2.14 18.22
CA LEU A 84 -14.37 2.45 16.81
C LEU A 84 -14.94 1.39 15.84
N PRO A 85 -16.27 1.32 15.67
CA PRO A 85 -16.93 0.26 14.88
C PRO A 85 -16.63 0.32 13.37
N SER A 86 -16.42 1.52 12.81
CA SER A 86 -16.11 1.71 11.38
C SER A 86 -14.67 1.39 11.02
N PHE A 87 -13.80 1.26 12.03
CA PHE A 87 -12.36 1.10 11.84
C PHE A 87 -11.99 -0.32 11.42
N GLN A 88 -12.58 -1.33 12.04
CA GLN A 88 -12.36 -2.73 11.71
C GLN A 88 -12.69 -3.00 10.24
N THR A 89 -13.86 -2.56 9.79
CA THR A 89 -14.30 -2.73 8.40
C THR A 89 -13.39 -1.99 7.43
N ARG A 90 -12.93 -0.78 7.78
CA ARG A 90 -11.97 -0.02 6.96
C ARG A 90 -10.62 -0.70 6.85
N LEU A 91 -10.08 -1.22 7.96
CA LEU A 91 -8.78 -1.87 7.98
C LEU A 91 -8.81 -3.22 7.26
N PHE A 92 -9.85 -4.03 7.51
CA PHE A 92 -10.08 -5.28 6.79
C PHE A 92 -10.24 -5.07 5.29
N THR A 93 -11.07 -4.09 4.88
CA THR A 93 -11.27 -3.75 3.47
C THR A 93 -9.98 -3.22 2.83
N SER A 94 -9.23 -2.38 3.56
CA SER A 94 -7.95 -1.85 3.10
C SER A 94 -6.93 -2.97 2.87
N LEU A 95 -6.69 -3.82 3.87
CA LEU A 95 -5.77 -4.97 3.77
C LEU A 95 -6.15 -5.89 2.61
N ARG A 96 -7.43 -6.25 2.50
CA ARG A 96 -7.95 -7.08 1.41
C ARG A 96 -7.72 -6.43 0.05
N SER A 97 -8.00 -5.13 -0.08
CA SER A 97 -7.78 -4.39 -1.33
C SER A 97 -6.30 -4.36 -1.72
N GLN A 98 -5.39 -4.20 -0.75
CA GLN A 98 -3.94 -4.20 -1.02
C GLN A 98 -3.43 -5.56 -1.48
N ILE A 99 -3.94 -6.65 -0.89
CA ILE A 99 -3.65 -8.01 -1.36
C ILE A 99 -4.11 -8.19 -2.81
N GLN A 100 -5.33 -7.73 -3.14
CA GLN A 100 -5.85 -7.79 -4.51
C GLN A 100 -5.00 -6.97 -5.49
N TYR A 101 -4.63 -5.74 -5.14
CA TYR A 101 -3.75 -4.92 -5.98
C TYR A 101 -2.38 -5.55 -6.16
N GLY A 102 -1.80 -6.16 -5.12
CA GLY A 102 -0.55 -6.89 -5.23
C GLY A 102 -0.66 -8.08 -6.18
N LEU A 103 -1.73 -8.88 -6.09
CA LEU A 103 -1.97 -9.99 -7.01
C LEU A 103 -2.11 -9.51 -8.46
N VAL A 104 -2.82 -8.40 -8.68
CA VAL A 104 -2.93 -7.78 -10.02
C VAL A 104 -1.56 -7.36 -10.54
N VAL A 105 -0.71 -6.74 -9.71
CA VAL A 105 0.66 -6.36 -10.11
C VAL A 105 1.50 -7.58 -10.47
N VAL A 106 1.42 -8.66 -9.70
CA VAL A 106 2.13 -9.92 -10.00
C VAL A 106 1.63 -10.52 -11.32
N MET A 107 0.31 -10.61 -11.52
CA MET A 107 -0.28 -11.13 -12.75
C MET A 107 0.12 -10.30 -13.97
N LEU A 108 0.04 -8.96 -13.88
CA LEU A 108 0.51 -8.06 -14.94
C LEU A 108 2.00 -8.24 -15.20
N SER A 109 2.80 -8.48 -14.15
CA SER A 109 4.24 -8.71 -14.30
C SER A 109 4.56 -9.97 -15.10
N ILE A 110 3.81 -11.05 -14.85
CA ILE A 110 3.92 -12.30 -15.59
C ILE A 110 3.51 -12.10 -17.04
N ILE A 111 2.37 -11.45 -17.29
CA ILE A 111 1.87 -11.15 -18.65
C ILE A 111 2.91 -10.35 -19.44
N ILE A 112 3.42 -9.24 -18.88
CA ILE A 112 4.42 -8.39 -19.56
C ILE A 112 5.72 -9.16 -19.85
N SER A 113 6.10 -10.09 -18.96
CA SER A 113 7.30 -10.92 -19.15
C SER A 113 7.13 -11.93 -20.30
N MET A 114 5.90 -12.42 -20.53
CA MET A 114 5.57 -13.33 -21.61
C MET A 114 5.37 -12.64 -22.97
N LEU A 115 5.02 -11.34 -22.99
CA LEU A 115 4.82 -10.63 -24.25
C LEU A 115 6.15 -10.42 -25.01
N PRO A 116 6.19 -10.59 -26.35
CA PRO A 116 7.35 -10.24 -27.15
C PRO A 116 7.63 -8.73 -27.10
N ILE A 117 8.88 -8.34 -27.34
CA ILE A 117 9.29 -6.93 -27.36
C ILE A 117 8.61 -6.26 -28.57
N THR A 118 7.67 -5.36 -28.31
CA THR A 118 6.98 -4.61 -29.35
C THR A 118 7.86 -3.48 -29.89
N LYS A 119 7.92 -3.31 -31.21
CA LYS A 119 8.67 -2.22 -31.86
C LYS A 119 8.00 -0.85 -31.70
N ILE A 120 6.71 -0.82 -31.40
CA ILE A 120 5.90 0.39 -31.19
C ILE A 120 6.15 0.93 -29.77
N LYS A 121 7.07 1.89 -29.65
CA LYS A 121 7.45 2.51 -28.36
C LYS A 121 6.27 3.11 -27.58
N ILE A 122 5.29 3.67 -28.29
CA ILE A 122 4.10 4.29 -27.68
C ILE A 122 3.25 3.24 -26.95
N LEU A 123 3.01 2.09 -27.59
CA LEU A 123 2.22 1.02 -26.98
C LEU A 123 2.91 0.45 -25.75
N SER A 124 4.23 0.26 -25.82
CA SER A 124 5.03 -0.17 -24.67
C SER A 124 5.03 0.87 -23.54
N ALA A 125 5.09 2.17 -23.85
CA ALA A 125 4.99 3.24 -22.86
C ALA A 125 3.63 3.29 -22.15
N ILE A 126 2.53 3.06 -22.87
CA ILE A 126 1.18 2.97 -22.28
C ILE A 126 1.10 1.76 -21.34
N GLY A 127 1.60 0.60 -21.78
CA GLY A 127 1.65 -0.60 -20.94
C GLY A 127 2.47 -0.39 -19.65
N VAL A 128 3.61 0.28 -19.77
CA VAL A 128 4.46 0.65 -18.62
C VAL A 128 3.74 1.63 -17.69
N ALA A 129 3.08 2.66 -18.24
CA ALA A 129 2.34 3.63 -17.43
C ALA A 129 1.21 2.96 -16.63
N MET A 130 0.45 2.07 -17.27
CA MET A 130 -0.62 1.31 -16.64
C MET A 130 -0.07 0.35 -15.58
N TYR A 131 1.04 -0.33 -15.87
CA TYR A 131 1.70 -1.20 -14.91
C TYR A 131 2.15 -0.45 -13.65
N PHE A 132 2.88 0.65 -13.85
CA PHE A 132 3.38 1.46 -12.74
C PHE A 132 2.26 2.14 -11.95
N PHE A 133 1.13 2.46 -12.58
CA PHE A 133 -0.06 2.93 -11.87
C PHE A 133 -0.48 1.94 -10.77
N PHE A 134 -0.65 0.65 -11.12
CA PHE A 134 -1.01 -0.38 -10.14
C PHE A 134 0.12 -0.64 -9.14
N PHE A 135 1.38 -0.62 -9.59
CA PHE A 135 2.53 -0.79 -8.72
C PHE A 135 2.61 0.28 -7.63
N TRP A 136 2.44 1.55 -7.98
CA TRP A 136 2.42 2.65 -7.03
C TRP A 136 1.23 2.57 -6.08
N LEU A 137 0.05 2.22 -6.62
CA LEU A 137 -1.16 2.10 -5.83
C LEU A 137 -1.02 1.01 -4.74
N MET A 138 -0.40 -0.12 -5.08
CA MET A 138 -0.04 -1.18 -4.13
C MET A 138 1.01 -0.70 -3.12
N THR A 139 2.09 -0.07 -3.60
CA THR A 139 3.24 0.33 -2.75
C THR A 139 2.82 1.33 -1.68
N PHE A 140 2.20 2.43 -2.07
CA PHE A 140 1.77 3.45 -1.11
C PHE A 140 0.60 2.97 -0.24
N GLY A 141 -0.31 2.17 -0.81
CA GLY A 141 -1.39 1.55 -0.04
C GLY A 141 -0.85 0.65 1.07
N SER A 142 0.16 -0.18 0.78
CA SER A 142 0.82 -1.01 1.78
C SER A 142 1.53 -0.20 2.85
N PHE A 143 2.28 0.85 2.50
CA PHE A 143 2.91 1.72 3.50
C PHE A 143 1.89 2.36 4.44
N TYR A 144 0.77 2.84 3.88
CA TYR A 144 -0.32 3.38 4.67
C TYR A 144 -0.91 2.33 5.62
N THR A 145 -1.15 1.11 5.13
CA THR A 145 -1.69 0.02 5.95
C THR A 145 -0.73 -0.38 7.08
N VAL A 146 0.57 -0.51 6.81
CA VAL A 146 1.60 -0.82 7.82
C VAL A 146 1.64 0.27 8.91
N LYS A 147 1.61 1.54 8.50
CA LYS A 147 1.59 2.67 9.43
C LYS A 147 0.34 2.67 10.29
N LEU A 148 -0.83 2.44 9.68
CA LEU A 148 -2.10 2.35 10.39
C LEU A 148 -2.03 1.24 11.45
N VAL A 149 -1.53 0.05 11.10
CA VAL A 149 -1.32 -1.06 12.06
C VAL A 149 -0.36 -0.65 13.18
N THR A 150 0.75 0.00 12.86
CA THR A 150 1.74 0.45 13.85
C THR A 150 1.14 1.49 14.82
N ASP A 151 0.36 2.43 14.30
CA ASP A 151 -0.29 3.45 15.11
C ASP A 151 -1.33 2.84 16.07
N ILE A 152 -2.00 1.75 15.69
CA ILE A 152 -2.88 0.98 16.59
C ILE A 152 -2.06 0.42 17.75
N ILE A 153 -0.98 -0.28 17.43
CA ILE A 153 -0.12 -0.93 18.43
C ILE A 153 0.35 0.11 19.43
N VAL A 154 0.91 1.22 18.95
CA VAL A 154 1.42 2.29 19.82
C VAL A 154 0.32 2.94 20.66
N LYS A 155 -0.89 3.12 20.12
CA LYS A 155 -2.02 3.69 20.88
C LYS A 155 -2.57 2.71 21.93
N ASN A 156 -2.59 1.40 21.65
CA ASN A 156 -2.99 0.37 22.62
C ASN A 156 -1.95 0.17 23.73
N PHE A 157 -0.66 0.30 23.44
CA PHE A 157 0.40 0.21 24.47
C PHE A 157 0.48 1.45 25.36
N LYS A 158 -0.10 2.59 24.95
CA LYS A 158 -0.36 3.72 25.85
C LYS A 158 -1.61 3.46 26.68
N ILE A 159 -1.57 2.40 27.50
CA ILE A 159 -2.47 2.26 28.63
C ILE A 159 -2.22 3.50 29.51
N PRO A 160 -3.23 4.28 29.91
CA PRO A 160 -3.00 5.32 30.90
C PRO A 160 -2.40 4.63 32.12
N GLN A 161 -1.21 5.06 32.55
CA GLN A 161 -0.76 4.74 33.91
C GLN A 161 -1.89 5.22 34.81
N LYS A 162 -2.68 4.27 35.32
CA LYS A 162 -3.63 4.52 36.39
C LYS A 162 -2.77 5.08 37.51
N ASP A 163 -2.89 6.39 37.76
CA ASP A 163 -2.25 7.03 38.90
C ASP A 163 -2.80 6.29 40.11
N SER A 164 -2.01 5.34 40.60
CA SER A 164 -2.27 4.61 41.83
C SER A 164 -1.78 5.52 42.95
N ARG A 165 -2.51 6.61 43.13
CA ARG A 165 -2.43 7.40 44.35
C ARG A 165 -3.72 7.18 45.10
N PHE A 166 -3.57 6.35 46.12
CA PHE A 166 -4.31 6.41 47.36
C PHE A 166 -4.54 7.86 47.80
#